data_AF-A0A091B162-F1
#
_entry.id   AF-A0A091B162-F1
#
_cell.length_a   1.000
_cell.length_b   1.000
_cell.length_c   1.000
_cell.angle_alpha   90.00
_cell.angle_beta   90.00
_cell.angle_gamma   90.00
#
_symmetry.space_group_name_H-M   'P 1'
#
loop_
_entity.id
_entity.type
_entity.pdbx_description
1 polymer ?
#
loop_
_entity_poly.entity_id
_entity_poly.type
_entity_poly.pdbx_seq_one_letter_code
_entity_poly.pdbx_strand_id
1 'polypeptide(L)'
;MWQAMLFLFLGLAGSAGPAHFGMRVLSHRQQLDRRLAFAPGTEDGGFLYSWWLMRFGQARLGDAALRQFGNLAGIMGWLTLIGVVGTAVCIAAKAGIENG
;
A
#
# COMPACT_ATOMS: atom_id res chain seq x y z
N MET A 1 1.55 27.47 -2.77
CA MET A 1 2.42 26.34 -2.37
C MET A 1 1.62 25.21 -1.73
N TRP A 2 0.80 25.50 -0.73
CA TRP A 2 -0.03 24.52 -0.04
C TRP A 2 -0.95 23.65 -0.93
N GLN A 3 -1.75 24.29 -1.79
CA GLN A 3 -2.68 23.58 -2.69
C GLN A 3 -1.94 22.61 -3.62
N ALA A 4 -0.75 22.98 -4.09
CA ALA A 4 0.09 22.11 -4.92
C ALA A 4 0.54 20.84 -4.17
N MET A 5 0.89 20.96 -2.88
CA MET A 5 1.22 19.80 -2.06
C MET A 5 0.00 18.90 -1.81
N LEU A 6 -1.17 19.49 -1.58
CA LEU A 6 -2.42 18.74 -1.44
C LEU A 6 -2.69 17.90 -2.71
N PHE A 7 -2.63 18.52 -3.89
CA PHE A 7 -2.84 17.79 -5.15
C PHE A 7 -1.76 16.74 -5.44
N LEU A 8 -0.50 17.01 -5.06
CA LEU A 8 0.58 16.02 -5.15
C LEU A 8 0.26 14.77 -4.34
N PHE A 9 -0.08 14.92 -3.05
CA PHE A 9 -0.35 13.80 -2.17
C PHE A 9 -1.65 13.07 -2.53
N LEU A 10 -2.67 13.81 -2.98
CA LEU A 10 -3.91 13.22 -3.47
C LEU A 10 -3.67 12.41 -4.76
N GLY A 11 -2.87 12.94 -5.69
CA GLY A 11 -2.45 12.24 -6.89
C GLY A 11 -1.63 10.98 -6.59
N LEU A 12 -0.75 11.05 -5.59
CA LEU A 12 0.03 9.90 -5.13
C LEU A 12 -0.89 8.82 -4.53
N ALA A 13 -1.82 9.19 -3.65
CA ALA A 13 -2.77 8.25 -3.05
C ALA A 13 -3.68 7.62 -4.11
N GLY A 14 -4.21 8.43 -5.03
CA GLY A 14 -5.14 7.99 -6.07
C GLY A 14 -4.51 7.10 -7.15
N SER A 15 -3.20 7.20 -7.38
CA SER A 15 -2.49 6.35 -8.35
C SER A 15 -1.89 5.10 -7.69
N ALA A 16 -1.18 5.26 -6.58
CA ALA A 16 -0.53 4.15 -5.89
C ALA A 16 -1.54 3.23 -5.19
N GLY A 17 -2.67 3.76 -4.70
CA GLY A 17 -3.71 2.99 -4.02
C GLY A 17 -4.23 1.84 -4.87
N PRO A 18 -4.82 2.11 -6.05
CA PRO A 18 -5.29 1.07 -6.96
C PRO A 18 -4.18 0.07 -7.36
N ALA A 19 -2.96 0.55 -7.58
CA ALA A 19 -1.82 -0.32 -7.88
C ALA A 19 -1.51 -1.27 -6.72
N HIS A 20 -1.49 -0.78 -5.46
CA HIS A 20 -1.33 -1.63 -4.28
C HIS A 20 -2.41 -2.70 -4.20
N PHE A 21 -3.69 -2.31 -4.34
CA PHE A 21 -4.82 -3.23 -4.26
C PHE A 21 -4.77 -4.32 -5.34
N GLY A 22 -4.50 -3.95 -6.59
CA GLY A 22 -4.38 -4.92 -7.69
C GLY A 22 -3.26 -5.92 -7.42
N MET A 23 -2.07 -5.44 -7.08
CA MET A 23 -0.92 -6.31 -6.84
C MET A 23 -1.08 -7.18 -5.58
N ARG A 24 -1.79 -6.69 -4.56
CA ARG A 24 -2.14 -7.48 -3.37
C ARG A 24 -3.01 -8.68 -3.75
N VAL A 25 -4.06 -8.45 -4.54
CA VAL A 25 -4.97 -9.53 -4.99
C VAL A 25 -4.20 -10.57 -5.80
N LEU A 26 -3.34 -10.14 -6.71
CA LEU A 26 -2.49 -11.05 -7.49
C LEU A 26 -1.51 -11.84 -6.61
N SER A 27 -0.91 -11.18 -5.61
CA SER A 27 -0.01 -11.84 -4.65
C SER A 27 -0.76 -12.91 -3.85
N HIS A 28 -1.94 -12.57 -3.32
CA HIS A 28 -2.75 -13.51 -2.53
C HIS A 28 -3.17 -14.72 -3.37
N ARG A 29 -3.65 -14.46 -4.59
CA ARG A 29 -4.02 -15.52 -5.52
C ARG A 29 -2.84 -16.41 -5.87
N GLN A 30 -1.67 -15.83 -6.13
CA GLN A 30 -0.44 -16.59 -6.39
C GLN A 30 -0.06 -17.50 -5.21
N GLN A 31 -0.18 -17.04 -3.97
CA GLN A 31 0.07 -17.89 -2.80
C GLN A 31 -0.91 -19.06 -2.69
N LEU A 32 -2.20 -18.83 -2.97
CA LEU A 32 -3.20 -19.89 -3.02
C LEU A 32 -2.88 -20.91 -4.12
N ASP A 33 -2.62 -20.44 -5.34
CA ASP A 33 -2.36 -21.29 -6.51
C ASP A 33 -1.09 -22.14 -6.33
N ARG A 34 -0.06 -21.57 -5.68
CA ARG A 34 1.22 -22.23 -5.43
C ARG A 34 1.26 -22.97 -4.08
N ARG A 35 0.16 -22.96 -3.32
CA ARG A 35 0.05 -23.53 -1.97
C ARG A 35 1.19 -23.09 -1.04
N LEU A 36 1.55 -21.82 -1.12
CA LEU A 36 2.61 -21.23 -0.30
C LEU A 36 2.08 -20.91 1.09
N ALA A 37 2.94 -21.03 2.11
CA ALA A 37 2.57 -20.73 3.49
C ALA A 37 2.19 -19.25 3.66
N PHE A 38 1.04 -19.01 4.29
CA PHE A 38 0.64 -17.68 4.75
C PHE A 38 1.28 -17.35 6.10
N ALA A 39 1.47 -16.07 6.37
CA ALA A 39 1.74 -15.64 7.73
C ALA A 39 0.44 -15.70 8.56
N PRO A 40 0.50 -15.96 9.88
CA PRO A 40 -0.71 -15.99 10.71
C PRO A 40 -1.53 -14.70 10.57
N GLY A 41 -2.84 -14.85 10.31
CA GLY A 41 -3.77 -13.74 10.17
C GLY A 41 -3.71 -13.03 8.82
N THR A 42 -3.07 -13.62 7.81
CA THR A 42 -2.96 -13.05 6.46
C THR A 42 -3.65 -13.89 5.38
N GLU A 43 -4.30 -14.97 5.80
CA GLU A 43 -4.95 -15.97 4.95
C GLU A 43 -6.14 -15.39 4.17
N ASP A 44 -6.76 -14.33 4.69
CA ASP A 44 -7.91 -13.65 4.08
C ASP A 44 -7.51 -12.67 2.96
N GLY A 45 -6.22 -12.37 2.80
CA GLY A 45 -5.74 -11.38 1.82
C GLY A 45 -6.10 -9.93 2.18
N GLY A 46 -6.53 -9.69 3.42
CA GLY A 46 -7.04 -8.42 3.90
C GLY A 46 -5.96 -7.42 4.32
N PHE A 47 -6.25 -6.61 5.34
CA PHE A 47 -5.38 -5.54 5.80
C PHE A 47 -4.05 -6.04 6.37
N LEU A 48 -4.09 -7.12 7.16
CA LEU A 48 -2.87 -7.72 7.71
C LEU A 48 -1.96 -8.28 6.60
N TYR A 49 -2.55 -8.82 5.53
CA TYR A 49 -1.82 -9.26 4.35
C TYR A 49 -1.20 -8.07 3.59
N SER A 50 -1.94 -6.97 3.39
CA SER A 50 -1.39 -5.70 2.87
C SER A 50 -0.16 -5.26 3.66
N TRP A 51 -0.25 -5.23 4.99
CA TRP A 51 0.85 -4.84 5.86
C TRP A 51 2.04 -5.79 5.76
N TRP A 52 1.78 -7.10 5.68
CA TRP A 52 2.83 -8.09 5.49
C TRP A 52 3.57 -7.92 4.15
N LEU A 53 2.87 -7.64 3.05
CA LEU A 53 3.46 -7.33 1.75
C LEU A 53 4.26 -6.02 1.78
N MET A 54 3.76 -4.98 2.47
CA MET A 54 4.47 -3.71 2.66
C MET A 54 5.78 -3.87 3.44
N ARG A 55 5.87 -4.88 4.32
CA ARG A 55 7.11 -5.25 5.00
C ARG A 55 7.97 -6.25 4.21
N PHE A 56 7.63 -6.50 2.94
CA PHE A 56 8.33 -7.42 2.05
C PHE A 56 8.43 -8.86 2.57
N GLY A 57 7.44 -9.29 3.38
CA GLY A 57 7.45 -10.61 4.01
C GLY A 57 7.41 -11.78 3.01
N GLN A 58 6.95 -11.54 1.78
CA GLN A 58 6.91 -12.52 0.70
C GLN A 58 8.28 -12.99 0.23
N ALA A 59 9.34 -12.21 0.45
CA ALA A 59 10.68 -12.52 -0.04
C ALA A 59 11.20 -13.87 0.48
N ARG A 60 10.74 -14.29 1.67
CA ARG A 60 11.12 -15.56 2.31
C ARG A 60 10.52 -16.82 1.67
N LEU A 61 9.52 -16.67 0.80
CA LEU A 61 8.79 -17.80 0.20
C LEU A 61 9.43 -18.32 -1.09
N GLY A 62 10.45 -17.64 -1.62
CA GLY A 62 11.23 -18.13 -2.76
C GLY A 62 10.52 -18.15 -4.13
N ASP A 63 9.23 -17.77 -4.21
CA ASP A 63 8.49 -17.73 -5.48
C ASP A 63 8.72 -16.40 -6.22
N ALA A 64 9.24 -16.48 -7.45
CA ALA A 64 9.64 -15.31 -8.23
C ALA A 64 8.46 -14.40 -8.62
N ALA A 65 7.34 -14.99 -9.02
CA ALA A 65 6.13 -14.23 -9.38
C ALA A 65 5.52 -13.55 -8.16
N LEU A 66 5.42 -14.27 -7.03
CA LEU A 66 5.00 -13.67 -5.77
C LEU A 66 5.92 -12.53 -5.33
N ARG A 67 7.24 -12.66 -5.53
CA ARG A 67 8.19 -11.59 -5.22
C ARG A 67 7.94 -10.36 -6.08
N GLN A 68 7.67 -10.53 -7.37
CA GLN A 68 7.34 -9.41 -8.25
C GLN A 68 6.05 -8.71 -7.80
N PHE A 69 4.96 -9.48 -7.61
CA PHE A 69 3.69 -8.92 -7.21
C PHE A 69 3.74 -8.27 -5.83
N GLY A 70 4.34 -8.96 -4.87
CA GLY A 70 4.45 -8.46 -3.50
C GLY A 70 5.38 -7.26 -3.37
N ASN A 71 6.45 -7.17 -4.17
CA ASN A 71 7.32 -5.98 -4.16
C ASN A 71 6.59 -4.76 -4.71
N LEU A 72 5.86 -4.92 -5.82
CA LEU A 72 5.04 -3.84 -6.37
C LEU A 72 3.92 -3.45 -5.40
N ALA A 73 3.23 -4.43 -4.81
CA ALA A 73 2.24 -4.18 -3.77
C ALA A 73 2.86 -3.42 -2.60
N GLY A 74 4.02 -3.83 -2.10
CA GLY A 74 4.67 -3.19 -0.96
C GLY A 74 5.08 -1.75 -1.24
N ILE A 75 5.76 -1.48 -2.37
CA ILE A 75 6.18 -0.13 -2.77
C ILE A 75 4.96 0.77 -2.94
N MET A 76 3.96 0.31 -3.69
CA MET A 76 2.74 1.09 -3.92
C MET A 76 1.99 1.35 -2.62
N GLY A 77 1.93 0.37 -1.71
CA GLY A 77 1.29 0.53 -0.40
C GLY A 77 1.96 1.62 0.44
N TRP A 78 3.29 1.72 0.43
CA TRP A 78 4.01 2.80 1.09
C TRP A 78 3.74 4.17 0.44
N LEU A 79 3.72 4.24 -0.89
CA LEU A 79 3.37 5.47 -1.60
C LEU A 79 1.93 5.91 -1.32
N THR A 80 0.98 4.98 -1.26
CA THR A 80 -0.41 5.26 -0.85
C THR A 80 -0.45 5.82 0.56
N LEU A 81 0.27 5.20 1.51
CA LEU A 81 0.29 5.66 2.90
C LEU A 81 0.87 7.08 3.00
N ILE A 82 1.97 7.37 2.30
CA ILE A 82 2.55 8.70 2.21
C ILE A 82 1.54 9.70 1.61
N GLY A 83 0.84 9.32 0.54
CA GLY A 83 -0.20 10.16 -0.07
C GLY A 83 -1.36 10.45 0.86
N VAL A 84 -1.87 9.45 1.59
CA VAL A 84 -2.97 9.62 2.55
C VAL A 84 -2.53 10.50 3.72
N VAL A 85 -1.39 10.19 4.34
CA VAL A 85 -0.86 10.95 5.48
C VAL A 85 -0.53 12.38 5.07
N GLY A 86 0.14 12.58 3.93
CA GLY A 86 0.44 13.90 3.40
C GLY A 86 -0.80 14.72 3.09
N THR A 87 -1.85 14.09 2.53
CA THR A 87 -3.15 14.74 2.30
C THR A 87 -3.80 15.17 3.61
N ALA A 88 -3.79 14.32 4.64
CA ALA A 88 -4.37 14.62 5.94
C ALA A 88 -3.61 15.74 6.67
N VAL A 89 -2.26 15.68 6.68
CA VAL A 89 -1.39 16.74 7.21
C VAL A 89 -1.60 18.03 6.47
N CYS A 90 -1.80 17.96 5.15
CA CYS A 90 -2.28 19.10 4.40
C CYS A 90 -3.60 19.56 5.03
N ILE A 91 -4.74 18.93 4.79
CA ILE A 91 -6.05 19.41 5.29
C ILE A 91 -6.02 20.00 6.72
N ALA A 92 -5.37 19.33 7.68
CA ALA A 92 -5.17 19.80 9.05
C ALA A 92 -4.45 21.16 9.17
N ALA A 93 -3.30 21.37 8.52
CA ALA A 93 -2.60 22.65 8.66
C ALA A 93 -3.32 23.82 7.97
N LYS A 94 -4.16 23.56 6.95
CA LYS A 94 -5.03 24.60 6.37
C LYS A 94 -6.12 25.00 7.36
N ALA A 95 -6.76 24.01 7.98
CA ALA A 95 -7.76 24.26 9.00
C ALA A 95 -7.16 25.01 10.20
N GLY A 96 -5.93 24.69 10.61
CA GLY A 96 -5.24 25.41 11.69
C GLY A 96 -4.93 26.87 11.37
N ILE A 97 -4.59 27.20 10.11
CA ILE A 97 -4.34 28.58 9.68
C ILE A 97 -5.64 29.40 9.61
N GLU A 98 -6.77 28.78 9.28
CA GLU A 98 -8.06 29.49 9.15
C GLU A 98 -8.74 29.78 10.49
N ASN A 99 -8.33 29.10 11.57
CA ASN A 99 -8.93 29.22 12.91
C ASN A 99 -8.06 30.00 13.93
N GLY A 100 -6.89 30.51 13.52
CA GLY A 100 -5.97 31.29 14.35
C GLY A 100 -5.83 32.72 13.86
#